data_AF-A0A9P8ITB0-F1
#
_entry.id   AF-A0A9P8ITB0-F1
#
_cell.length_a   1.000
_cell.length_b   1.000
_cell.length_c   1.000
_cell.angle_alpha   90.00
_cell.angle_beta   90.00
_cell.angle_gamma   90.00
#
_symmetry.space_group_name_H-M   'P 1'
#
loop_
_entity.id
_entity.type
_entity.pdbx_description
1 polymer ?
#
loop_
_entity_poly.entity_id
_entity_poly.type
_entity_poly.pdbx_seq_one_letter_code
_entity_poly.pdbx_strand_id
1 'polypeptide(L)'
;MSADSKESLANGLMALRFEIKDMGERIQYLIALRKRMSHKQKKIDEAEYEQALNSPSMIVLYESYKHAADFTVDCKNAYEQRMAQYSNRFARATAEDQMEIYALQEQWIRAAVNTAEQRLRYLEQFPCAYQNKQSIRGHITAAEGSMNAAKTALKDVEMNKRVLFAKMSREGPWV
;
A
#
# COMPACT_ATOMS: atom_id res chain seq x y z
N MET A 1 19.37 25.71 8.75
CA MET A 1 19.36 24.24 8.81
C MET A 1 20.49 23.80 9.73
N SER A 2 20.18 23.15 10.85
CA SER A 2 21.19 22.64 11.79
C SER A 2 21.88 21.40 11.21
N ALA A 3 23.00 20.98 11.79
CA ALA A 3 23.67 19.74 11.38
C ALA A 3 22.76 18.52 11.61
N ASP A 4 22.03 18.51 12.73
CA ASP A 4 21.07 17.45 13.08
C ASP A 4 19.93 17.30 12.07
N SER A 5 19.45 18.41 11.51
CA SER A 5 18.39 18.37 10.49
C SER A 5 18.90 17.76 9.18
N LYS A 6 20.20 17.86 8.89
CA LYS A 6 20.81 17.29 7.67
C LYS A 6 21.09 15.78 7.82
N GLU A 7 21.55 15.34 8.98
CA GLU A 7 21.81 13.93 9.27
C GLU A 7 20.52 13.11 9.35
N SER A 8 19.49 13.65 10.02
CA SER A 8 18.13 13.08 10.01
C SER A 8 17.58 12.91 8.57
N LEU A 9 17.82 13.91 7.72
CA LEU A 9 17.41 13.88 6.31
C LEU A 9 18.10 12.77 5.51
N ALA A 10 19.42 12.66 5.63
CA ALA A 10 20.22 11.66 4.91
C ALA A 10 19.84 10.23 5.35
N ASN A 11 19.66 10.02 6.65
CA ASN A 11 19.21 8.75 7.21
C ASN A 11 17.80 8.38 6.75
N GLY A 12 16.87 9.36 6.72
CA GLY A 12 15.54 9.17 6.15
C GLY A 12 15.59 8.74 4.68
N LEU A 13 16.38 9.41 3.85
CA LEU A 13 16.50 9.12 2.40
C LEU A 13 17.11 7.74 2.10
N MET A 14 18.01 7.25 2.97
CA MET A 14 18.61 5.92 2.86
C MET A 14 17.67 4.80 3.33
N ALA A 15 16.99 4.97 4.46
CA ALA A 15 15.94 4.05 4.91
C ALA A 15 14.87 3.86 3.82
N LEU A 16 14.42 4.98 3.23
CA LEU A 16 13.45 5.00 2.14
C LEU A 16 13.86 4.15 0.93
N ARG A 17 15.16 4.04 0.60
CA ARG A 17 15.62 3.25 -0.56
C ARG A 17 15.41 1.75 -0.35
N PHE A 18 15.67 1.25 0.84
CA PHE A 18 15.51 -0.17 1.15
C PHE A 18 14.04 -0.57 1.24
N GLU A 19 13.21 0.33 1.78
CA GLU A 19 11.78 0.09 2.00
C GLU A 19 10.98 0.08 0.69
N ILE A 20 11.31 0.94 -0.28
CA ILE A 20 10.70 0.92 -1.63
C ILE A 20 10.99 -0.41 -2.35
N LYS A 21 12.20 -0.95 -2.20
CA LYS A 21 12.59 -2.22 -2.82
C LYS A 21 11.82 -3.39 -2.20
N ASP A 22 11.76 -3.47 -0.87
CA ASP A 22 11.00 -4.51 -0.15
C ASP A 22 9.51 -4.48 -0.54
N MET A 23 8.90 -3.28 -0.58
CA MET A 23 7.51 -3.13 -1.00
C MET A 23 7.28 -3.56 -2.46
N GLY A 24 8.23 -3.25 -3.36
CA GLY A 24 8.20 -3.71 -4.74
C GLY A 24 8.21 -5.24 -4.87
N GLU A 25 9.09 -5.91 -4.14
CA GLU A 25 9.18 -7.38 -4.09
C GLU A 25 7.90 -8.00 -3.51
N ARG A 26 7.36 -7.40 -2.44
CA ARG A 26 6.10 -7.84 -1.82
C ARG A 26 4.91 -7.71 -2.77
N ILE A 27 4.83 -6.62 -3.54
CA ILE A 27 3.79 -6.48 -4.59
C ILE A 27 3.92 -7.58 -5.64
N GLN A 28 5.13 -7.96 -6.07
CA GLN A 28 5.31 -9.06 -7.03
C GLN A 28 4.84 -10.40 -6.48
N TYR A 29 5.17 -10.69 -5.22
CA TYR A 29 4.66 -11.86 -4.52
C TYR A 29 3.11 -11.89 -4.49
N LEU A 30 2.49 -10.76 -4.14
CA LEU A 30 1.04 -10.65 -4.08
C LEU A 30 0.37 -10.76 -5.46
N ILE A 31 1.01 -10.30 -6.53
CA ILE A 31 0.55 -10.53 -7.91
C ILE A 31 0.51 -12.02 -8.23
N ALA A 32 1.54 -12.78 -7.84
CA ALA A 32 1.57 -14.23 -8.02
C ALA A 32 0.45 -14.92 -7.21
N LEU A 33 0.27 -14.52 -5.95
CA LEU A 33 -0.82 -15.03 -5.10
C LEU A 33 -2.20 -14.72 -5.69
N ARG A 34 -2.44 -13.48 -6.15
CA ARG A 34 -3.67 -13.07 -6.84
C ARG A 34 -3.95 -13.92 -8.06
N LYS A 35 -2.94 -14.23 -8.88
CA LYS A 35 -3.07 -15.14 -10.03
C LYS A 35 -3.52 -16.52 -9.56
N ARG A 36 -2.90 -17.10 -8.54
CA ARG A 36 -3.32 -18.41 -7.98
C ARG A 36 -4.77 -18.37 -7.51
N MET A 37 -5.17 -17.34 -6.77
CA MET A 37 -6.54 -17.19 -6.30
C MET A 37 -7.55 -17.06 -7.45
N SER A 38 -7.22 -16.33 -8.50
CA SER A 38 -8.06 -16.24 -9.70
C SER A 38 -8.24 -17.59 -10.40
N HIS A 39 -7.17 -18.41 -10.49
CA HIS A 39 -7.28 -19.75 -11.06
C HIS A 39 -8.11 -20.69 -10.18
N LYS A 40 -7.90 -20.66 -8.86
CA LYS A 40 -8.71 -21.44 -7.91
C LYS A 40 -10.18 -21.05 -8.02
N GLN A 41 -10.49 -19.75 -8.00
CA GLN A 41 -11.85 -19.24 -8.11
C GLN A 41 -12.58 -19.75 -9.36
N LYS A 42 -11.90 -19.86 -10.52
CA LYS A 42 -12.51 -20.41 -11.75
C LYS A 42 -12.90 -21.88 -11.64
N LYS A 43 -12.22 -22.66 -10.81
CA LYS A 43 -12.42 -24.11 -10.64
C LYS A 43 -13.44 -24.46 -9.55
N ILE A 44 -13.93 -23.47 -8.80
CA ILE A 44 -14.98 -23.69 -7.79
C ILE A 44 -16.26 -24.13 -8.50
N ASP A 45 -16.82 -25.26 -8.04
CA ASP A 45 -18.16 -25.73 -8.35
C ASP A 45 -19.19 -24.93 -7.53
N GLU A 46 -20.17 -24.37 -8.21
CA GLU A 46 -21.21 -23.55 -7.58
C GLU A 46 -22.24 -24.42 -6.83
N ALA A 47 -22.36 -25.72 -7.17
CA ALA A 47 -23.24 -26.66 -6.48
C ALA A 47 -22.67 -27.14 -5.13
N GLU A 48 -21.35 -27.16 -4.97
CA GLU A 48 -20.66 -27.49 -3.71
C GLU A 48 -20.65 -26.32 -2.71
N TYR A 49 -21.21 -25.18 -3.12
CA TYR A 49 -21.09 -23.90 -2.44
C TYR A 49 -22.16 -23.73 -1.35
N GLU A 50 -22.26 -24.70 -0.44
CA GLU A 50 -22.97 -24.48 0.83
C GLU A 50 -22.08 -23.64 1.75
N GLN A 51 -22.62 -22.53 2.25
CA GLN A 51 -21.92 -21.57 3.10
C GLN A 51 -21.13 -22.28 4.21
N ALA A 52 -19.80 -22.29 4.11
CA ALA A 52 -18.93 -22.55 5.25
C ALA A 52 -18.97 -21.31 6.15
N LEU A 53 -20.08 -21.10 6.86
CA LEU A 53 -20.19 -20.01 7.81
C LEU A 53 -19.93 -20.50 9.24
N ASN A 54 -19.04 -19.76 9.91
CA ASN A 54 -18.87 -19.62 11.35
C ASN A 54 -17.73 -20.39 12.03
N SER A 55 -16.54 -20.50 11.42
CA SER A 55 -15.35 -20.72 12.25
C SER A 55 -14.92 -19.40 12.93
N PRO A 56 -14.55 -19.41 14.23
CA PRO A 56 -14.02 -18.22 14.91
C PRO A 56 -12.81 -17.60 14.20
N SER A 57 -11.96 -18.43 13.58
CA SER A 57 -10.78 -17.95 12.83
C SER A 57 -11.15 -17.16 11.59
N MET A 58 -12.22 -17.53 10.89
CA MET A 58 -12.71 -16.81 9.73
C MET A 58 -13.22 -15.42 10.10
N ILE A 59 -13.95 -15.29 11.22
CA ILE A 59 -14.43 -13.99 11.72
C ILE A 59 -13.25 -13.08 12.06
N VAL A 60 -12.26 -13.57 12.83
CA VAL A 60 -11.10 -12.77 13.23
C VAL A 60 -10.32 -12.26 12.02
N LEU A 61 -10.08 -13.11 11.02
CA LEU A 61 -9.34 -12.73 9.82
C LEU A 61 -10.16 -11.81 8.90
N TYR A 62 -11.48 -11.98 8.88
CA TYR A 62 -12.38 -11.07 8.18
C TYR A 62 -12.31 -9.65 8.77
N GLU A 63 -12.44 -9.54 10.09
CA GLU A 63 -12.33 -8.26 10.80
C GLU A 63 -10.94 -7.63 10.64
N SER A 64 -9.88 -8.44 10.68
CA SER A 64 -8.51 -7.95 10.48
C SER A 64 -8.34 -7.30 9.10
N TYR A 65 -8.81 -7.95 8.02
CA TYR A 65 -8.70 -7.35 6.69
C TYR A 65 -9.56 -6.08 6.58
N LYS A 66 -10.75 -6.07 7.21
CA LYS A 66 -11.64 -4.92 7.22
C LYS A 66 -10.99 -3.71 7.89
N HIS A 67 -10.40 -3.91 9.06
CA HIS A 67 -9.65 -2.89 9.75
C HIS A 67 -8.45 -2.39 8.93
N ALA A 68 -7.71 -3.28 8.27
CA ALA A 68 -6.62 -2.88 7.37
C ALA A 68 -7.11 -2.01 6.20
N ALA A 69 -8.27 -2.35 5.62
CA ALA A 69 -8.86 -1.58 4.53
C ALA A 69 -9.27 -0.16 4.99
N ASP A 70 -9.88 -0.04 6.16
CA ASP A 70 -10.29 1.25 6.72
C ASP A 70 -9.05 2.11 7.05
N PHE A 71 -8.03 1.51 7.69
CA PHE A 71 -6.75 2.18 7.93
C PHE A 71 -6.06 2.67 6.65
N THR A 72 -6.17 1.91 5.55
CA THR A 72 -5.64 2.34 4.25
C THR A 72 -6.33 3.60 3.74
N VAL A 73 -7.63 3.72 3.97
CA VAL A 73 -8.40 4.93 3.60
C VAL A 73 -7.93 6.11 4.45
N ASP A 74 -7.74 5.92 5.75
CA ASP A 74 -7.27 6.99 6.65
C ASP A 74 -5.88 7.49 6.24
N CYS A 75 -4.92 6.59 5.97
CA CYS A 75 -3.59 6.97 5.49
C CYS A 75 -3.66 7.72 4.15
N LYS A 76 -4.53 7.27 3.23
CA LYS A 76 -4.72 7.94 1.95
C LYS A 76 -5.24 9.36 2.15
N ASN A 77 -6.26 9.52 2.98
CA ASN A 77 -6.87 10.81 3.28
C ASN A 77 -5.85 11.77 3.91
N ALA A 78 -5.01 11.30 4.85
CA ALA A 78 -3.97 12.10 5.45
C ALA A 78 -2.95 12.61 4.41
N TYR A 79 -2.48 11.73 3.52
CA TYR A 79 -1.60 12.10 2.40
C TYR A 79 -2.25 13.12 1.47
N GLU A 80 -3.49 12.88 1.03
CA GLU A 80 -4.21 13.77 0.11
C GLU A 80 -4.49 15.14 0.75
N GLN A 81 -4.86 15.18 2.03
CA GLN A 81 -5.06 16.42 2.78
C GLN A 81 -3.78 17.24 2.89
N ARG A 82 -2.63 16.60 3.17
CA ARG A 82 -1.35 17.30 3.23
C ARG A 82 -0.93 17.83 1.85
N MET A 83 -1.10 17.03 0.80
CA MET A 83 -0.83 17.45 -0.58
C MET A 83 -1.73 18.60 -1.07
N ALA A 84 -2.99 18.63 -0.63
CA ALA A 84 -3.94 19.68 -0.99
C ALA A 84 -3.49 21.08 -0.54
N GLN A 85 -2.79 21.18 0.59
CA GLN A 85 -2.21 22.44 1.09
C GLN A 85 -1.21 23.07 0.10
N TYR A 86 -0.67 22.26 -0.81
CA TYR A 86 0.29 22.68 -1.83
C TYR A 86 -0.28 22.61 -3.26
N SER A 87 -1.62 22.68 -3.39
CA SER A 87 -2.35 22.54 -4.66
C SER A 87 -2.00 21.23 -5.39
N ASN A 88 -1.75 20.16 -4.63
CA ASN A 88 -1.30 18.86 -5.14
C ASN A 88 0.03 18.92 -5.92
N ARG A 89 0.86 19.94 -5.66
CA ARG A 89 2.17 20.07 -6.29
C ARG A 89 3.28 19.91 -5.25
N PHE A 90 3.84 18.71 -5.20
CA PHE A 90 4.92 18.34 -4.29
C PHE A 90 6.09 19.34 -4.28
N ALA A 91 6.48 19.87 -5.45
CA ALA A 91 7.58 20.83 -5.57
C ALA A 91 7.34 22.19 -4.87
N ARG A 92 6.09 22.55 -4.56
CA ARG A 92 5.74 23.81 -3.87
C ARG A 92 5.95 23.74 -2.37
N ALA A 93 5.98 22.55 -1.78
CA ALA A 93 6.21 22.35 -0.35
C ALA A 93 7.66 22.68 0.03
N THR A 94 7.91 23.10 1.28
CA THR A 94 9.27 23.26 1.82
C THR A 94 9.98 21.89 1.91
N ALA A 95 11.30 21.85 2.12
CA ALA A 95 12.00 20.57 2.25
C ALA A 95 11.47 19.73 3.44
N GLU A 96 11.14 20.39 4.55
CA GLU A 96 10.53 19.76 5.74
C GLU A 96 9.13 19.22 5.44
N ASP A 97 8.27 20.02 4.82
CA ASP A 97 6.93 19.59 4.41
C ASP A 97 6.99 18.45 3.38
N GLN A 98 7.97 18.49 2.47
CA GLN A 98 8.22 17.44 1.49
C GLN A 98 8.52 16.11 2.19
N MET A 99 9.38 16.10 3.22
CA MET A 99 9.64 14.91 4.04
C MET A 99 8.38 14.35 4.68
N GLU A 100 7.55 15.21 5.27
CA GLU A 100 6.30 14.79 5.90
C GLU A 100 5.34 14.18 4.87
N ILE A 101 5.19 14.80 3.71
CA ILE A 101 4.37 14.28 2.61
C ILE A 101 4.85 12.88 2.19
N TYR A 102 6.17 12.64 2.13
CA TYR A 102 6.67 11.29 1.86
C TYR A 102 6.29 10.30 2.93
N ALA A 103 6.49 10.64 4.20
CA ALA A 103 6.20 9.72 5.30
C ALA A 103 4.73 9.28 5.26
N LEU A 104 3.81 10.23 4.99
CA LEU A 104 2.39 9.94 4.79
C LEU A 104 2.14 9.06 3.56
N GLN A 105 2.79 9.37 2.43
CA GLN A 105 2.65 8.60 1.20
C GLN A 105 3.15 7.16 1.37
N GLU A 106 4.28 6.98 2.05
CA GLU A 106 4.88 5.69 2.36
C GLU A 106 3.97 4.87 3.29
N GLN A 107 3.44 5.48 4.34
CA GLN A 107 2.49 4.85 5.26
C GLN A 107 1.24 4.37 4.49
N TRP A 108 0.72 5.17 3.58
CA TRP A 108 -0.39 4.78 2.70
C TRP A 108 -0.03 3.59 1.81
N ILE A 109 1.15 3.57 1.19
CA ILE A 109 1.61 2.45 0.37
C ILE A 109 1.68 1.17 1.20
N ARG A 110 2.27 1.21 2.39
CA ARG A 110 2.35 0.07 3.31
C ARG A 110 0.98 -0.45 3.69
N ALA A 111 0.06 0.44 4.03
CA ALA A 111 -1.32 0.07 4.36
C ALA A 111 -2.01 -0.61 3.17
N ALA A 112 -1.85 -0.07 1.95
CA ALA A 112 -2.43 -0.65 0.74
C ALA A 112 -1.88 -2.05 0.42
N VAL A 113 -0.57 -2.26 0.57
CA VAL A 113 0.06 -3.58 0.40
C VAL A 113 -0.44 -4.57 1.46
N ASN A 114 -0.50 -4.16 2.73
CA ASN A 114 -1.02 -5.00 3.82
C ASN A 114 -2.49 -5.39 3.59
N THR A 115 -3.34 -4.44 3.17
CA THR A 115 -4.75 -4.73 2.85
C THR A 115 -4.89 -5.75 1.72
N ALA A 116 -4.11 -5.60 0.65
CA ALA A 116 -4.10 -6.57 -0.45
C ALA A 116 -3.67 -7.95 0.04
N GLU A 117 -2.62 -8.01 0.87
CA GLU A 117 -2.11 -9.24 1.45
C GLU A 117 -3.13 -9.95 2.32
N GLN A 118 -3.73 -9.24 3.28
CA GLN A 118 -4.71 -9.84 4.18
C GLN A 118 -5.92 -10.37 3.41
N ARG A 119 -6.42 -9.60 2.43
CA ARG A 119 -7.54 -10.03 1.60
C ARG A 119 -7.23 -11.29 0.79
N LEU A 120 -6.03 -11.39 0.22
CA LEU A 120 -5.62 -12.56 -0.57
C LEU A 120 -5.33 -13.78 0.32
N ARG A 121 -4.71 -13.58 1.49
CA ARG A 121 -4.48 -14.66 2.47
C ARG A 121 -5.79 -15.20 3.03
N TYR A 122 -6.77 -14.33 3.28
CA TYR A 122 -8.12 -14.74 3.68
C TYR A 122 -8.76 -15.68 2.65
N LEU A 123 -8.69 -15.32 1.36
CA LEU A 123 -9.17 -16.17 0.26
C LEU A 123 -8.36 -17.46 0.06
N GLU A 124 -7.07 -17.44 0.41
CA GLU A 124 -6.23 -18.63 0.34
C GLU A 124 -6.59 -19.65 1.42
N GLN A 125 -6.87 -19.17 2.64
CA GLN A 125 -7.28 -20.01 3.78
C GLN A 125 -8.73 -20.45 3.68
N PHE A 126 -9.61 -19.57 3.18
CA PHE A 126 -11.05 -19.82 3.09
C PHE A 126 -11.53 -19.59 1.65
N PRO A 127 -11.24 -20.53 0.74
CA PRO A 127 -11.54 -20.37 -0.68
C PRO A 127 -13.04 -20.28 -1.01
N CYS A 128 -13.91 -20.72 -0.10
CA CYS A 128 -15.37 -20.68 -0.22
C CYS A 128 -16.03 -19.73 0.80
N ALA A 129 -15.29 -18.76 1.35
CA ALA A 129 -15.73 -17.86 2.43
C ALA A 129 -16.91 -16.93 2.10
N TYR A 130 -17.18 -16.69 0.82
CA TYR A 130 -18.16 -15.69 0.39
C TYR A 130 -19.46 -16.34 -0.05
N GLN A 131 -20.49 -15.56 -0.42
CA GLN A 131 -21.80 -16.09 -0.82
C GLN A 131 -21.83 -16.72 -2.22
N ASN A 132 -20.90 -16.35 -3.09
CA ASN A 132 -20.79 -16.92 -4.43
C ASN A 132 -19.41 -16.62 -5.03
N LYS A 133 -19.13 -17.32 -6.13
CA LYS A 133 -17.95 -17.17 -6.98
C LYS A 133 -17.71 -15.73 -7.48
N GLN A 134 -18.77 -14.94 -7.66
CA GLN A 134 -18.67 -13.54 -8.10
C GLN A 134 -18.19 -12.62 -6.96
N SER A 135 -18.59 -12.89 -5.71
CA SER A 135 -18.09 -12.16 -4.54
C SER A 135 -16.59 -12.41 -4.33
N ILE A 136 -16.13 -13.66 -4.45
CA ILE A 136 -14.69 -14.00 -4.45
C ILE A 136 -13.95 -13.20 -5.53
N ARG A 137 -14.49 -13.16 -6.76
CA ARG A 137 -13.90 -12.37 -7.85
C ARG A 137 -13.83 -10.87 -7.52
N GLY A 138 -14.85 -10.34 -6.85
CA GLY A 138 -14.86 -8.96 -6.34
C GLY A 138 -13.70 -8.69 -5.39
N HIS A 139 -13.47 -9.57 -4.42
CA HIS A 139 -12.35 -9.45 -3.48
C HIS A 139 -10.97 -9.56 -4.16
N ILE A 140 -10.83 -10.47 -5.13
CA ILE A 140 -9.59 -10.59 -5.94
C ILE A 140 -9.32 -9.30 -6.72
N THR A 141 -10.36 -8.74 -7.36
CA THR A 141 -10.27 -7.47 -8.11
C THR A 141 -9.90 -6.32 -7.18
N ALA A 142 -10.51 -6.27 -6.00
CA ALA A 142 -10.24 -5.20 -5.04
C ALA A 142 -8.81 -5.29 -4.47
N ALA A 143 -8.27 -6.49 -4.23
CA ALA A 143 -6.86 -6.67 -3.86
C ALA A 143 -5.91 -6.21 -4.98
N GLU A 144 -6.23 -6.50 -6.24
CA GLU A 144 -5.48 -5.98 -7.39
C GLU A 144 -5.53 -4.46 -7.48
N GLY A 145 -6.69 -3.83 -7.23
CA GLY A 145 -6.81 -2.38 -7.14
C GLY A 145 -5.86 -1.77 -6.11
N SER A 146 -5.81 -2.34 -4.90
CA SER A 146 -4.88 -1.90 -3.84
C SER A 146 -3.42 -2.04 -4.26
N MET A 147 -3.03 -3.16 -4.88
CA MET A 147 -1.65 -3.36 -5.37
C MET A 147 -1.27 -2.37 -6.48
N ASN A 148 -2.19 -2.10 -7.41
CA ASN A 148 -1.96 -1.14 -8.49
C ASN A 148 -1.83 0.29 -7.97
N ALA A 149 -2.66 0.68 -6.99
CA ALA A 149 -2.55 1.96 -6.31
C ALA A 149 -1.18 2.11 -5.61
N ALA A 150 -0.77 1.09 -4.84
CA ALA A 150 0.53 1.06 -4.18
C ALA A 150 1.69 1.16 -5.19
N LYS A 151 1.61 0.43 -6.31
CA LYS A 151 2.62 0.47 -7.38
C LYS A 151 2.73 1.84 -8.04
N THR A 152 1.61 2.52 -8.29
CA THR A 152 1.61 3.88 -8.82
C THR A 152 2.22 4.85 -7.81
N ALA A 153 1.78 4.79 -6.55
CA ALA A 153 2.32 5.65 -5.50
C ALA A 153 3.83 5.43 -5.28
N LEU A 154 4.35 4.21 -5.38
CA LEU A 154 5.80 3.95 -5.33
C LEU A 154 6.57 4.65 -6.45
N LYS A 155 6.01 4.73 -7.66
CA LYS A 155 6.64 5.48 -8.77
C LYS A 155 6.64 6.98 -8.48
N ASP A 156 5.55 7.49 -7.90
CA ASP A 156 5.44 8.89 -7.51
C ASP A 156 6.44 9.24 -6.41
N VAL A 157 6.62 8.36 -5.42
CA VAL A 157 7.66 8.50 -4.38
C VAL A 157 9.06 8.60 -5.00
N GLU A 158 9.40 7.72 -5.95
CA GLU A 158 10.68 7.76 -6.65
C GLU A 158 10.89 9.08 -7.43
N MET A 159 9.84 9.58 -8.09
CA MET A 159 9.90 10.86 -8.80
C MET A 159 10.03 12.03 -7.83
N ASN A 160 9.19 12.08 -6.81
CA ASN A 160 9.25 13.08 -5.76
C ASN A 160 10.67 13.08 -5.19
N LYS A 161 11.23 11.91 -4.83
CA LYS A 161 12.57 11.77 -4.20
C LYS A 161 13.63 12.57 -4.95
N ARG A 162 13.62 12.50 -6.29
CA ARG A 162 14.51 13.30 -7.15
C ARG A 162 14.28 14.80 -7.00
N VAL A 163 13.04 15.25 -6.86
CA VAL A 163 12.69 16.65 -6.61
C VAL A 163 13.25 17.12 -5.26
N LEU A 164 13.05 16.34 -4.19
CA LEU A 164 13.61 16.66 -2.87
C LEU A 164 15.13 16.75 -2.92
N PHE A 165 15.81 15.74 -3.49
CA PHE A 165 17.27 15.77 -3.66
C PHE A 165 17.75 16.98 -4.47
N ALA A 166 17.10 17.29 -5.58
CA ALA A 166 17.48 18.44 -6.40
C ALA A 166 17.29 19.77 -5.66
N LYS A 167 16.24 19.88 -4.83
CA LYS A 167 15.97 21.06 -4.00
C LYS A 167 17.03 21.21 -2.93
N MET A 168 17.32 20.14 -2.18
CA MET A 168 18.37 20.11 -1.17
C MET A 168 19.73 20.47 -1.75
N SER A 169 20.10 19.88 -2.89
CA SER A 169 21.41 20.12 -3.54
C SER A 169 21.63 21.58 -3.93
N ARG A 170 20.57 22.37 -4.13
CA ARG A 170 20.64 23.80 -4.42
C ARG A 170 20.82 24.66 -3.17
N GLU A 171 20.53 24.12 -1.98
CA GLU A 171 20.54 24.84 -0.70
C GLU A 171 21.91 24.75 0.04
N GLY A 172 22.94 24.13 -0.55
CA GLY A 172 24.30 24.01 0.02
C GLY A 172 24.84 22.58 -0.05
N PRO A 173 26.10 22.28 0.33
CA PRO A 173 26.72 21.01 -0.03
C PRO A 173 26.12 19.86 0.79
N TRP A 174 25.49 18.93 0.09
CA TRP A 174 25.04 17.61 0.55
C TRP A 174 25.92 16.52 -0.07
N VAL A 175 27.23 16.79 -0.14
CA VAL A 175 28.26 15.83 -0.58
C VAL A 175 28.92 15.26 0.65
#